data_AF-A0A097SQU4-F1
#
_entry.id   AF-A0A097SQU4-F1
#
_cell.length_a   1.000
_cell.length_b   1.000
_cell.length_c   1.000
_cell.angle_alpha   90.00
_cell.angle_beta   90.00
_cell.angle_gamma   90.00
#
_symmetry.space_group_name_H-M   'P 1'
#
loop_
_entity.id
_entity.type
_entity.pdbx_description
1 polymer ?
#
loop_
_entity_poly.entity_id
_entity_poly.type
_entity_poly.pdbx_seq_one_letter_code
_entity_poly.pdbx_strand_id
1 'polypeptide(L)' 'MEVQQWSSGFAAFCGWFAPRFSRVESRRRMVAYIRGLLGELERKNGWTLAEAAGDATPDGMQRLLILCLGLRRAAR' A
#
# COMPACT_ATOMS: atom_id res chain seq x y z
N MET A 1 19.77 3.48 15.87
CA MET A 1 19.95 4.32 14.65
C MET A 1 19.36 3.62 13.41
N GLU A 2 19.63 2.32 13.23
CA GLU A 2 19.13 1.48 12.13
C GLU A 2 17.60 1.52 11.93
N VAL A 3 16.81 1.38 13.00
CA VAL A 3 15.33 1.41 12.94
C VAL A 3 14.78 2.73 12.38
N GLN A 4 15.40 3.87 12.74
CA GLN A 4 14.99 5.18 12.24
C GLN A 4 15.37 5.39 10.78
N GLN A 5 16.53 4.86 10.38
CA GLN A 5 16.97 4.89 8.99
C GLN A 5 16.07 4.03 8.10
N TRP A 6 15.71 2.82 8.57
CA TRP A 6 14.73 1.97 7.89
C TRP A 6 13.37 2.66 7.78
N SER A 7 12.87 3.24 8.88
CA SER A 7 11.58 3.95 8.89
C SER A 7 11.56 5.12 7.91
N SER A 8 12.65 5.88 7.83
CA SER A 8 12.79 7.00 6.90
C SER A 8 12.89 6.54 5.45
N GLY A 9 13.67 5.48 5.18
CA GLY A 9 13.77 4.87 3.86
C GLY A 9 12.44 4.30 3.37
N PHE A 10 11.71 3.62 4.26
CA PHE A 10 10.38 3.11 3.99
C PHE A 10 9.37 4.24 3.69
N ALA A 11 9.40 5.32 4.47
CA ALA A 11 8.56 6.50 4.23
C ALA A 11 8.90 7.17 2.88
N ALA A 12 10.18 7.31 2.54
CA ALA A 12 10.64 7.85 1.27
C ALA A 12 10.17 6.98 0.08
N PHE A 13 10.32 5.67 0.20
CA PHE A 13 9.83 4.71 -0.80
C PHE A 13 8.32 4.83 -1.01
N CYS A 14 7.53 4.86 0.07
CA CYS A 14 6.08 5.07 -0.02
C CYS A 14 5.74 6.44 -0.65
N GLY A 15 6.55 7.46 -0.40
CA GLY A 15 6.42 8.80 -0.97
C GLY A 15 6.48 8.83 -2.50
N TRP A 16 7.26 7.94 -3.13
CA TRP A 16 7.33 7.82 -4.60
C TRP A 16 6.01 7.40 -5.25
N PHE A 17 5.12 6.76 -4.49
CA PHE A 17 3.80 6.36 -4.96
C PHE A 17 2.72 7.38 -4.61
N ALA A 18 2.99 8.34 -3.73
CA ALA A 18 1.99 9.31 -3.27
C ALA A 18 1.28 10.08 -4.41
N PRO A 19 1.95 10.52 -5.50
CA PRO A 19 1.28 11.20 -6.62
C PRO A 19 0.26 10.33 -7.38
N ARG A 20 0.33 9.00 -7.27
CA ARG A 20 -0.63 8.07 -7.89
C ARG A 20 -1.96 8.01 -7.14
N PHE A 21 -2.04 8.60 -5.95
CA PHE A 21 -3.23 8.54 -5.11
C PHE A 21 -3.64 9.95 -4.71
N SER A 22 -4.78 10.41 -5.24
CA SER A 22 -5.35 11.71 -4.88
C SER A 22 -5.82 11.75 -3.42
N ARG A 23 -6.41 10.66 -2.93
CA ARG A 23 -6.99 10.56 -1.59
C ARG A 23 -5.99 10.11 -0.52
N VAL A 24 -6.08 10.70 0.67
CA VAL A 24 -5.24 10.36 1.83
C VAL A 24 -5.48 8.91 2.26
N GLU A 25 -6.74 8.46 2.21
CA GLU A 25 -7.14 7.10 2.60
C GLU A 25 -6.49 6.05 1.70
N SER A 26 -6.43 6.33 0.39
CA SER A 26 -5.75 5.46 -0.57
C SER A 26 -4.24 5.40 -0.33
N ARG A 27 -3.62 6.54 0.07
CA ARG A 27 -2.20 6.56 0.47
C ARG A 27 -1.97 5.75 1.75
N ARG A 28 -2.81 5.90 2.77
CA ARG A 28 -2.72 5.10 4.01
C ARG A 28 -2.84 3.60 3.71
N ARG A 29 -3.78 3.21 2.85
CA ARG A 29 -3.96 1.82 2.45
C ARG A 29 -2.78 1.27 1.63
N MET A 30 -2.18 2.09 0.76
CA MET A 30 -0.93 1.74 0.07
C MET A 30 0.22 1.46 1.05
N VAL A 31 0.39 2.30 2.08
CA VAL A 31 1.40 2.06 3.13
C VAL A 31 1.12 0.75 3.86
N ALA A 32 -0.14 0.51 4.27
CA ALA A 32 -0.54 -0.71 4.96
C ALA A 32 -0.30 -1.96 4.10
N TYR A 33 -0.62 -1.89 2.81
CA TYR A 33 -0.36 -2.96 1.84
C TYR A 33 1.12 -3.31 1.75
N ILE A 34 2.01 -2.31 1.59
CA ILE A 34 3.45 -2.55 1.50
C ILE A 34 4.00 -3.11 2.83
N ARG A 35 3.51 -2.61 3.97
CA ARG A 35 3.85 -3.19 5.29
C ARG A 35 3.44 -4.66 5.40
N GLY A 36 2.24 -5.00 4.96
CA GLY A 36 1.78 -6.40 4.94
C GLY A 36 2.64 -7.28 4.03
N LEU A 37 3.10 -6.76 2.88
CA LEU A 37 4.02 -7.49 2.00
C LEU A 37 5.40 -7.71 2.60
N LEU A 38 5.88 -6.78 3.42
CA LEU A 38 7.18 -6.88 4.10
C LEU A 38 7.10 -7.66 5.42
N GLY A 39 5.90 -7.80 5.99
CA GLY A 39 5.67 -8.57 7.20
C GLY A 39 5.78 -10.08 6.97
N GLU A 40 5.90 -10.80 8.08
CA GLU A 40 5.93 -12.27 8.14
C GLU A 40 4.51 -12.85 8.04
N LEU A 41 3.79 -12.48 6.98
CA LEU A 41 2.48 -13.08 6.69
C LEU A 41 2.68 -14.41 5.98
N GLU A 42 2.06 -15.46 6.50
CA GLU A 42 2.11 -16.82 5.95
C GLU A 42 1.59 -16.88 4.50
N ARG A 43 0.61 -16.03 4.16
CA ARG A 43 0.11 -15.84 2.79
C ARG A 43 -0.09 -14.36 2.46
N LYS A 44 0.38 -13.93 1.30
CA LYS A 44 0.31 -12.53 0.82
C LYS A 44 -0.80 -12.33 -0.20
N ASN A 45 -2.00 -12.83 0.11
CA ASN A 45 -3.19 -12.63 -0.72
C ASN A 45 -3.97 -11.38 -0.29
N GLY A 46 -4.94 -10.95 -1.11
CA GLY A 46 -5.70 -9.72 -0.85
C GLY A 46 -6.52 -9.72 0.44
N TRP A 47 -6.96 -10.90 0.91
CA TRP A 47 -7.69 -11.05 2.16
C TRP A 47 -6.76 -10.90 3.36
N THR A 48 -5.67 -11.67 3.40
CA THR A 48 -4.70 -11.63 4.50
C THR A 48 -4.05 -10.25 4.64
N LEU A 49 -3.80 -9.56 3.52
CA LEU A 49 -3.29 -8.20 3.54
C LEU A 49 -4.33 -7.18 4.04
N ALA A 50 -5.61 -7.39 3.73
CA ALA A 50 -6.70 -6.57 4.26
C ALA A 50 -6.86 -6.75 5.77
N GLU A 51 -6.84 -7.99 6.26
CA GLU A 51 -6.86 -8.30 7.69
C GLU A 51 -5.68 -7.67 8.42
N ALA A 52 -4.46 -7.81 7.88
CA ALA A 52 -3.25 -7.19 8.43
C ALA A 52 -3.32 -5.65 8.45
N ALA A 53 -4.11 -5.05 7.55
CA ALA A 53 -4.36 -3.61 7.51
C ALA A 53 -5.54 -3.16 8.39
N GLY A 54 -6.27 -4.09 9.03
CA GLY A 54 -7.46 -3.81 9.82
C GLY A 54 -8.72 -3.54 8.99
N ASP A 55 -8.72 -3.86 7.69
CA ASP A 55 -9.89 -3.74 6.82
C ASP A 55 -10.79 -4.98 6.98
N ALA A 56 -12.11 -4.77 7.07
CA ALA A 56 -13.09 -5.85 7.20
C ALA A 56 -13.31 -6.63 5.88
N THR A 57 -12.88 -6.07 4.75
CA THR A 57 -13.05 -6.68 3.42
C THR A 57 -11.85 -6.41 2.51
N PRO A 58 -11.58 -7.27 1.51
CA PRO A 58 -10.47 -7.09 0.57
C PRO A 58 -10.73 -6.02 -0.50
N ASP A 59 -11.94 -5.45 -0.58
CA ASP A 59 -12.32 -4.47 -1.61
C ASP A 59 -11.40 -3.25 -1.63
N GLY A 60 -10.95 -2.83 -0.44
CA GLY A 60 -10.00 -1.73 -0.30
C GLY A 60 -8.67 -2.03 -1.01
N MET A 61 -8.17 -3.25 -0.88
CA MET A 61 -6.92 -3.71 -1.50
C MET A 61 -7.07 -3.87 -3.01
N GLN A 62 -8.21 -4.42 -3.45
CA GLN A 62 -8.50 -4.53 -4.88
C GLN A 62 -8.59 -3.15 -5.55
N ARG A 63 -9.33 -2.21 -4.92
CA ARG A 63 -9.45 -0.83 -5.42
C ARG A 63 -8.10 -0.13 -5.46
N LEU A 64 -7.24 -0.34 -4.46
CA LEU A 64 -5.88 0.17 -4.44
C LEU A 64 -5.09 -0.28 -5.68
N LEU A 65 -5.12 -1.58 -5.99
CA LEU A 65 -4.40 -2.17 -7.13
C LEU A 65 -4.97 -1.69 -8.47
N ILE A 66 -6.29 -1.60 -8.60
CA ILE A 66 -6.95 -1.09 -9.79
C ILE A 66 -6.59 0.39 -10.03
N LEU A 67 -6.58 1.23 -8.99
CA LEU A 67 -6.20 2.63 -9.11
C LEU A 67 -4.73 2.80 -9.55
N CYS A 68 -3.82 2.00 -8.98
CA CYS A 68 -2.41 2.06 -9.33
C CYS A 68 -2.14 1.60 -10.77
N LEU A 69 -2.86 0.59 -11.25
CA LEU A 69 -2.72 0.04 -12.61
C LEU A 69 -3.49 0.84 -13.67
N GLY A 70 -4.61 1.46 -13.30
CA GLY A 70 -5.50 2.21 -14.20
C GLY A 70 -4.92 3.55 -14.68
N LEU A 71 -4.00 4.16 -13.93
CA LEU A 71 -3.40 5.45 -14.29
C LEU A 71 -2.39 5.37 -15.46
N ARG A 72 -2.04 4.18 -15.95
CA ARG A 72 -1.32 4.03 -17.23
C ARG A 72 -2.18 4.34 -18.46
N ARG A 73 -3.52 4.40 -18.32
CA ARG A 73 -4.44 4.76 -19.42
C ARG A 73 -4.84 6.23 -19.45
N ALA A 74 -4.64 6.98 -18.36
CA ALA A 74 -5.03 8.39 -18.25
C ALA A 74 -3.91 9.39 -18.59
N ALA A 75 -2.70 8.90 -18.88
CA ALA A 75 -1.54 9.70 -19.26
C ALA A 75 -1.21 9.59 -20.76
N ARG A 76 -2.23 9.50 -21.61
CA ARG A 76 -2.10 9.55 -23.07
C ARG A 76 -2.86 10.75 -23.60
#